data_AF-A0A432SFD2-F1
#
_entry.id   AF-A0A432SFD2-F1
#
_cell.length_a   1.000
_cell.length_b   1.000
_cell.length_c   1.000
_cell.angle_alpha   90.00
_cell.angle_beta   90.00
_cell.angle_gamma   90.00
#
_symmetry.space_group_name_H-M   'P 1'
#
loop_
_entity.id
_entity.type
_entity.pdbx_description
1 polymer ?
#
loop_
_entity_poly.entity_id
_entity_poly.type
_entity_poly.pdbx_seq_one_letter_code
_entity_poly.pdbx_strand_id
1 'polypeptide(L)' 'MVHVKIPSPKKRLTTSLFENIYTGLKIKKTDLEICIIELPAYNGYFFGMNREDINLNYKVNV' A
#
# COMPACT_ATOMS: atom_id res chain seq x y z
N MET A 1 21.73 -18.34 -13.70
CA MET A 1 21.23 -17.39 -12.69
C MET A 1 19.98 -16.73 -13.25
N VAL A 2 18.79 -17.06 -12.72
CA VAL A 2 17.52 -16.43 -13.16
C VAL A 2 17.32 -15.18 -12.31
N HIS A 3 17.38 -14.01 -12.93
CA HIS A 3 17.05 -12.75 -12.26
C HIS A 3 15.54 -12.67 -12.04
N VAL A 4 15.07 -13.03 -10.84
CA VAL A 4 13.69 -12.79 -10.41
C VAL A 4 13.54 -11.28 -10.19
N LYS A 5 12.84 -10.58 -11.09
CA LYS A 5 12.46 -9.17 -10.88
C LYS A 5 11.41 -9.10 -9.78
N ILE A 6 11.84 -8.77 -8.56
CA ILE A 6 10.94 -8.46 -7.45
C ILE A 6 10.19 -7.17 -7.82
N PRO A 7 8.86 -7.18 -7.90
CA PRO A 7 8.10 -5.98 -8.20
C PRO A 7 8.33 -4.93 -7.11
N SER A 8 8.34 -3.66 -7.48
CA SER A 8 8.43 -2.57 -6.49
C SER A 8 7.30 -2.69 -5.46
N PRO A 9 7.51 -2.26 -4.20
CA PRO A 9 6.50 -2.38 -3.14
C PRO A 9 5.13 -1.80 -3.53
N LYS A 10 5.13 -0.65 -4.24
CA LYS A 10 3.90 -0.03 -4.78
C LYS A 10 3.19 -0.93 -5.80
N LYS A 11 3.94 -1.59 -6.68
CA LYS A 11 3.39 -2.52 -7.67
C LYS A 11 2.78 -3.74 -6.97
N ARG A 12 3.49 -4.32 -5.99
CA ARG A 12 2.97 -5.45 -5.20
C ARG A 12 1.69 -5.10 -4.47
N LEU A 13 1.67 -3.93 -3.81
CA LEU A 13 0.48 -3.42 -3.12
C LEU A 13 -0.70 -3.23 -4.08
N THR A 14 -0.47 -2.55 -5.20
CA THR A 14 -1.52 -2.28 -6.19
C THR A 14 -2.11 -3.58 -6.74
N THR A 15 -1.27 -4.53 -7.13
CA THR A 15 -1.73 -5.86 -7.57
C THR A 15 -2.56 -6.54 -6.50
N SER A 16 -2.09 -6.57 -5.25
CA SER A 16 -2.82 -7.21 -4.14
C SER A 16 -4.18 -6.56 -3.89
N LEU A 17 -4.27 -5.23 -3.95
CA LEU A 17 -5.54 -4.50 -3.76
C LEU A 17 -6.56 -4.88 -4.84
N PHE A 18 -6.16 -4.91 -6.12
CA PHE A 18 -7.04 -5.32 -7.21
C PHE A 18 -7.57 -6.76 -7.03
N GLU A 19 -6.71 -7.71 -6.63
CA GLU A 19 -7.14 -9.09 -6.38
C GLU A 19 -8.10 -9.19 -5.20
N ASN A 20 -7.81 -8.50 -4.10
CA ASN A 20 -8.60 -8.56 -2.88
C ASN A 20 -9.99 -7.93 -3.08
N ILE A 21 -10.06 -6.78 -3.76
CA ILE A 21 -11.33 -6.11 -4.07
C ILE A 21 -12.18 -6.97 -5.00
N TYR A 22 -11.59 -7.54 -6.05
CA TYR A 22 -12.30 -8.47 -6.93
C TYR A 22 -12.81 -9.69 -6.16
N THR A 23 -11.98 -10.28 -5.31
CA THR A 23 -12.35 -11.49 -4.56
C THR A 23 -13.51 -11.23 -3.60
N GLY A 24 -13.46 -10.12 -2.85
CA GLY A 24 -14.44 -9.78 -1.81
C GLY A 24 -15.73 -9.12 -2.34
N LEU A 25 -15.64 -8.28 -3.37
CA LEU A 25 -16.77 -7.47 -3.85
C LEU A 25 -17.22 -7.81 -5.28
N LYS A 26 -16.49 -8.70 -5.98
CA LYS A 26 -16.76 -9.08 -7.38
C LYS A 26 -16.76 -7.93 -8.38
N ILE A 27 -16.11 -6.81 -8.03
CA ILE A 27 -15.90 -5.67 -8.94
C ILE A 27 -14.72 -6.01 -9.87
N LYS A 28 -14.94 -5.96 -11.18
CA LYS A 28 -13.89 -6.28 -12.15
C LYS A 28 -12.76 -5.26 -12.06
N LYS A 29 -11.53 -5.73 -12.33
CA LYS A 29 -10.33 -4.87 -12.32
C LYS A 29 -10.40 -3.71 -13.32
N THR A 30 -11.11 -3.90 -14.42
CA THR A 30 -11.34 -2.88 -15.45
C THR A 30 -12.22 -1.72 -14.98
N ASP A 31 -13.00 -1.96 -13.93
CA ASP A 31 -14.00 -1.02 -13.42
C ASP A 31 -13.46 -0.28 -12.17
N LEU A 32 -12.16 -0.46 -11.87
CA LEU A 32 -11.51 0.02 -10.66
C LEU A 32 -10.29 0.87 -11.03
N GLU A 33 -10.19 2.03 -10.40
CA GLU A 33 -8.99 2.86 -10.40
C GLU A 33 -8.45 2.96 -8.98
N ILE A 34 -7.14 2.73 -8.82
CA ILE A 34 -6.45 2.80 -7.52
C ILE A 34 -5.35 3.84 -7.62
N CYS A 35 -5.47 4.91 -6.84
CA CYS A 35 -4.44 5.94 -6.69
C CYS A 35 -3.74 5.79 -5.34
N ILE A 36 -2.40 5.69 -5.35
CA ILE A 36 -1.59 5.75 -4.12
C ILE A 36 -1.12 7.19 -3.94
N ILE A 37 -1.60 7.84 -2.88
CA ILE A 37 -1.21 9.21 -2.52
C ILE A 37 -0.18 9.12 -1.39
N GLU A 38 1.03 9.61 -1.64
CA GLU A 38 2.06 9.74 -0.61
C GLU A 38 2.00 11.14 -0.01
N LEU A 39 1.76 11.20 1.29
CA LEU A 39 1.82 12.45 2.04
C LEU A 39 3.25 12.64 2.57
N PRO A 40 3.78 13.88 2.54
CA PRO A 40 5.06 14.18 3.15
C PRO A 40 4.99 13.94 4.67
N ALA A 41 6.12 13.57 5.27
CA ALA A 41 6.18 13.15 6.68
C ALA A 41 5.60 14.20 7.65
N TYR A 42 5.87 15.48 7.39
CA TYR A 42 5.41 16.61 8.21
C TYR A 42 3.89 16.89 8.13
N ASN A 43 3.18 16.32 7.16
CA ASN A 43 1.72 16.46 7.02
C ASN A 43 0.94 15.31 7.67
N GLY A 44 1.63 14.33 8.24
CA GLY A 44 1.00 13.18 8.88
C GLY A 44 0.75 13.44 10.36
N TYR A 45 -0.51 13.52 10.74
CA TYR A 45 -0.93 13.25 12.12
C TYR A 45 -1.43 11.82 12.20
N PHE A 46 -0.85 11.01 13.07
CA PHE A 46 -1.31 9.65 13.35
C PHE A 46 -1.65 9.59 14.83
N PHE A 47 -2.91 9.30 15.16
CA PHE A 47 -3.42 9.33 16.55
C PHE A 47 -3.12 10.63 17.32
N GLY A 48 -3.09 11.79 16.63
CA GLY A 48 -2.80 13.08 17.26
C GLY A 48 -1.31 13.34 17.54
N MET A 49 -0.42 12.44 17.15
CA MET A 49 1.04 12.64 17.20
C MET A 49 1.57 13.01 15.81
N ASN A 50 2.61 13.85 15.78
CA ASN A 50 3.35 14.10 14.53
C ASN A 50 3.98 12.80 14.05
N ARG A 51 3.98 12.58 12.74
CA ARG A 51 4.46 11.32 12.16
C ARG A 51 5.92 10.99 12.48
N GLU A 52 6.73 12.01 12.73
CA GLU A 52 8.15 11.89 13.10
C GLU A 52 8.34 11.24 14.47
N ASP A 53 7.35 11.38 15.37
CA ASP A 53 7.39 10.84 16.73
C ASP A 53 6.90 9.38 16.81
N ILE A 54 6.42 8.82 15.69
CA ILE A 54 5.86 7.47 15.66
C ILE A 54 6.97 6.44 15.50
N ASN A 55 7.26 5.73 16.59
CA ASN A 55 8.07 4.52 16.53
C ASN A 55 7.15 3.30 16.37
N LEU A 56 7.00 2.80 15.14
CA LEU A 56 6.25 1.57 14.89
C LEU A 56 7.04 0.38 15.47
N ASN A 57 6.55 -0.17 16.59
CA ASN A 57 7.16 -1.32 17.26
C ASN A 57 6.84 -2.67 16.60
N TYR A 58 6.25 -2.66 15.40
CA TYR A 58 5.91 -3.85 14.64
C TYR A 58 6.35 -3.72 13.19
N LYS A 59 6.67 -4.87 12.58
CA LYS A 59 7.04 -4.94 11.18
C LYS A 59 5.76 -4.89 10.33
N VAL A 60 5.62 -3.86 9.50
CA VAL A 60 4.54 -3.81 8.52
C VAL A 60 4.85 -4.83 7.43
N ASN A 61 4.19 -5.99 7.49
CA ASN A 61 4.25 -6.99 6.42
C ASN A 61 3.23 -6.61 5.34
N VAL A 62 3.73 -5.99 4.28
CA VAL A 62 3.07 -5.84 2.97
C VAL A 62 3.68 -6.79 1.96
#